data_AF-A0A9W6FQF6-F1
#
_entry.id   AF-A0A9W6FQF6-F1
#
_cell.length_a   1.000
_cell.length_b   1.000
_cell.length_c   1.000
_cell.angle_alpha   90.00
_cell.angle_beta   90.00
_cell.angle_gamma   90.00
#
_symmetry.space_group_name_H-M   'P 1'
#
loop_
_entity.id
_entity.type
_entity.pdbx_description
1 polymer ?
#
loop_
_entity_poly.entity_id
_entity_poly.type
_entity_poly.pdbx_seq_one_letter_code
_entity_poly.pdbx_strand_id
1 'polypeptide(L)'
;MDDEWQVAEGIKWIHVPGFGRINPRRDTVAGGRQYFTAYVDGDEYATASGAEITGGPETYYFEFDQPFLLADRTRKLCAEVMISLLPGGRYAVKYRRGQWPIGGGGW
;
A
#
# COMPACT_ATOMS: atom_id res chain seq x y z
N MET A 1 -21.52 -3.51 -6.31
CA MET A 1 -20.81 -4.59 -7.00
C MET A 1 -19.59 -3.96 -7.63
N ASP A 2 -18.48 -3.89 -6.88
CA ASP A 2 -17.10 -3.67 -7.38
C ASP A 2 -16.14 -3.85 -6.19
N ASP A 3 -16.29 -4.97 -5.46
CA ASP A 3 -15.47 -5.35 -4.29
C ASP A 3 -14.42 -6.43 -4.65
N GLU A 4 -14.21 -6.67 -5.95
CA GLU A 4 -13.29 -7.68 -6.44
C GLU A 4 -11.85 -7.18 -6.36
N TRP A 5 -10.96 -8.04 -5.86
CA TRP A 5 -9.53 -7.78 -5.82
C TRP A 5 -8.95 -7.79 -7.23
N GLN A 6 -8.31 -6.69 -7.61
CA GLN A 6 -7.51 -6.57 -8.81
C GLN A 6 -6.02 -6.77 -8.46
N VAL A 7 -5.19 -7.10 -9.44
CA VAL A 7 -3.76 -7.36 -9.23
C VAL A 7 -2.91 -6.56 -10.21
N ALA A 8 -1.89 -5.89 -9.70
CA ALA A 8 -0.82 -5.29 -10.48
C ALA A 8 0.52 -5.91 -10.05
N GLU A 9 1.35 -6.31 -11.00
CA GLU A 9 2.67 -6.88 -10.73
C GLU A 9 3.79 -5.99 -11.26
N GLY A 10 4.95 -6.01 -10.62
CA GLY A 10 6.12 -5.35 -11.16
C GLY A 10 7.32 -5.34 -10.23
N ILE A 11 8.27 -4.46 -10.57
CA ILE A 11 9.51 -4.24 -9.83
C ILE A 11 9.57 -2.74 -9.52
N LYS A 12 9.88 -2.37 -8.27
CA LYS A 12 9.84 -0.99 -7.79
C LYS A 12 8.44 -0.38 -7.95
N TRP A 13 8.30 0.69 -8.73
CA TRP A 13 7.04 1.42 -8.90
C TRP A 13 6.04 0.58 -9.70
N ILE A 14 5.01 0.09 -9.01
CA ILE A 14 3.87 -0.63 -9.56
C ILE A 14 2.69 0.33 -9.63
N HIS A 15 2.12 0.50 -10.81
CA HIS A 15 0.93 1.33 -10.99
C HIS A 15 -0.30 0.61 -10.46
N VAL A 16 -1.10 1.35 -9.69
CA VAL A 16 -2.38 0.91 -9.12
C VAL A 16 -3.47 1.76 -9.78
N PRO A 17 -4.12 1.26 -10.84
CA PRO A 17 -5.19 1.95 -11.56
C PRO A 17 -6.25 2.54 -10.63
N GLY A 18 -6.57 3.81 -10.85
CA GLY A 18 -7.56 4.54 -10.06
C GLY A 18 -7.08 4.95 -8.67
N PHE A 19 -5.80 4.77 -8.34
CA PHE A 19 -5.21 5.24 -7.10
C PHE A 19 -3.89 6.01 -7.32
N GLY A 20 -2.88 5.35 -7.92
CA GLY A 20 -1.53 5.91 -8.05
C GLY A 20 -0.45 4.87 -8.27
N ARG A 21 0.61 4.88 -7.46
CA ARG A 21 1.73 3.92 -7.58
C ARG A 21 2.35 3.56 -6.24
N ILE A 22 2.84 2.32 -6.13
CA ILE A 22 3.45 1.78 -4.91
C ILE A 22 4.83 1.21 -5.23
N ASN A 23 5.81 1.48 -4.38
CA ASN A 23 7.18 0.97 -4.49
C ASN A 23 7.55 0.11 -3.27
N PRO A 24 7.20 -1.18 -3.27
CA PRO A 24 7.64 -2.12 -2.26
C PRO A 24 9.12 -2.46 -2.42
N ARG A 25 9.79 -2.57 -1.26
CA ARG A 25 11.22 -2.86 -1.13
C ARG A 25 11.44 -3.75 0.08
N ARG A 26 12.54 -4.49 0.07
CA ARG A 26 13.00 -5.31 1.20
C ARG A 26 14.49 -5.12 1.35
N ASP A 27 14.97 -5.01 2.59
CA ASP A 27 16.41 -5.05 2.85
C ASP A 27 16.97 -6.46 2.60
N THR A 28 18.21 -6.55 2.11
CA THR A 28 18.83 -7.80 1.65
C THR A 28 19.30 -8.74 2.75
N VAL A 29 19.10 -8.42 4.02
CA VAL A 29 19.55 -9.25 5.15
C VAL A 29 18.50 -10.34 5.42
N ALA A 30 18.92 -11.55 5.78
CA ALA A 30 18.00 -12.58 6.26
C ALA A 30 17.21 -12.04 7.47
N GLY A 31 15.88 -11.98 7.39
CA GLY A 31 15.03 -11.24 8.35
C GLY A 31 14.85 -9.75 8.02
N GLY A 32 15.13 -9.35 6.77
CA GLY A 32 15.12 -7.98 6.31
C GLY A 32 13.74 -7.33 6.42
N ARG A 33 13.73 -6.08 6.87
CA ARG A 33 12.52 -5.26 6.93
C ARG A 33 12.00 -5.02 5.53
N GLN A 34 10.69 -4.98 5.42
CA GLN A 34 10.01 -4.62 4.20
C GLN A 34 9.31 -3.29 4.38
N TYR A 35 9.41 -2.47 3.36
CA TYR A 35 8.89 -1.12 3.39
C TYR A 35 8.41 -0.71 2.01
N PHE A 36 7.49 0.23 1.96
CA PHE A 36 7.00 0.77 0.71
C PHE A 36 6.86 2.29 0.77
N THR A 37 6.91 2.91 -0.40
CA THR A 37 6.42 4.28 -0.61
C THR A 37 5.23 4.21 -1.54
N ALA A 38 4.19 5.01 -1.29
CA ALA A 38 3.05 5.12 -2.18
C ALA A 38 2.78 6.59 -2.53
N TYR A 39 2.42 6.81 -3.79
CA TYR A 39 1.93 8.09 -4.31
C TYR A 39 0.52 7.90 -4.82
N VAL A 40 -0.33 8.91 -4.63
CA VAL A 40 -1.58 9.04 -5.40
C VAL A 40 -1.30 9.65 -6.78
N ASP A 41 -2.24 9.52 -7.70
CA ASP A 41 -2.18 10.21 -8.99
C ASP A 41 -2.08 11.73 -8.75
N GLY A 42 -0.97 12.34 -9.21
CA GLY A 42 -0.59 13.72 -8.88
C GLY A 42 0.70 13.87 -8.05
N ASP A 43 1.44 12.78 -7.84
CA ASP A 43 2.76 12.76 -7.16
C ASP A 43 2.72 13.19 -5.67
N GLU A 44 1.54 13.20 -5.04
CA GLU A 44 1.41 13.39 -3.60
C GLU A 44 1.57 12.07 -2.85
N TYR A 45 2.26 12.09 -1.71
CA TYR A 45 2.40 10.90 -0.87
C TYR A 45 1.05 10.43 -0.33
N ALA A 46 0.79 9.13 -0.45
CA ALA A 46 -0.36 8.48 0.14
C ALA A 46 -0.15 8.25 1.64
N THR A 47 -1.24 8.31 2.41
CA THR A 47 -1.25 7.89 3.81
C THR A 47 -1.60 6.40 3.89
N ALA A 48 -0.94 5.67 4.78
CA ALA A 48 -1.25 4.26 5.04
C ALA A 48 -1.81 4.03 6.44
N SER A 49 -2.68 3.04 6.59
CA SER A 49 -3.23 2.59 7.87
C SER A 49 -3.54 1.09 7.85
N GLY A 50 -3.20 0.37 8.91
CA GLY A 50 -3.40 -1.07 9.04
C GLY A 50 -2.72 -1.58 10.30
N ALA A 51 -3.03 -2.81 10.72
CA ALA A 51 -2.48 -3.39 11.95
C ALA A 51 -0.94 -3.48 11.91
N GLU A 52 -0.40 -3.88 10.77
CA GLU A 52 1.04 -4.06 10.55
C GLU A 52 1.72 -2.86 9.88
N ILE A 53 0.98 -1.76 9.70
CA ILE A 53 1.53 -0.53 9.12
C ILE A 53 2.15 0.32 10.23
N THR A 54 3.45 0.53 10.12
CA THR A 54 4.19 1.48 10.96
C THR A 54 5.06 2.40 10.09
N GLY A 55 5.67 3.42 10.69
CA GLY A 55 6.44 4.42 9.94
C GLY A 55 5.63 5.67 9.63
N GLY A 56 5.85 6.28 8.46
CA GLY A 56 5.38 7.65 8.23
C GLY A 56 5.45 8.08 6.76
N PRO A 57 5.07 9.34 6.49
CA PRO A 57 4.30 9.74 5.31
C PRO A 57 4.93 9.39 3.96
N GLU A 58 6.25 9.20 3.92
CA GLU A 58 6.99 8.85 2.71
C GLU A 58 7.37 7.36 2.62
N THR A 59 7.56 6.69 3.76
CA THR A 59 7.96 5.28 3.82
C THR A 59 7.32 4.58 5.01
N TYR A 60 6.59 3.51 4.69
CA TYR A 60 5.88 2.68 5.64
C TYR A 60 6.52 1.30 5.71
N TYR A 61 6.59 0.72 6.91
CA TYR A 61 6.84 -0.71 7.09
C TYR A 61 5.51 -1.46 6.99
N PHE A 62 5.56 -2.70 6.52
CA PHE A 62 4.39 -3.55 6.33
C PHE A 62 4.74 -5.01 6.54
N GLU A 63 3.75 -5.90 6.49
CA GLU A 63 3.93 -7.35 6.45
C GLU A 63 3.34 -7.92 5.16
N PHE A 64 3.97 -8.97 4.60
CA PHE A 64 3.53 -9.51 3.31
C PHE A 64 2.19 -10.21 3.51
N ASP A 65 1.35 -10.13 2.49
CA ASP A 65 0.05 -10.80 2.49
C ASP A 65 -0.88 -10.34 3.64
N GLN A 66 -0.63 -9.16 4.20
CA GLN A 66 -1.52 -8.49 5.15
C GLN A 66 -2.18 -7.27 4.48
N PRO A 67 -3.51 -7.13 4.58
CA PRO A 67 -4.22 -5.99 4.00
C PRO A 67 -4.00 -4.72 4.84
N PHE A 68 -3.93 -3.59 4.14
CA PHE A 68 -3.90 -2.26 4.73
C PHE A 68 -4.61 -1.26 3.81
N LEU A 69 -4.95 -0.09 4.34
CA LEU A 69 -5.59 0.98 3.61
C LEU A 69 -4.54 1.99 3.16
N LEU A 70 -4.69 2.47 1.92
CA LEU A 70 -4.04 3.66 1.41
C LEU A 70 -5.07 4.73 1.11
N ALA A 71 -4.75 5.99 1.40
CA ALA A 71 -5.59 7.09 1.01
C ALA A 71 -4.81 8.34 0.61
N ASP A 72 -5.47 9.19 -0.18
CA ASP A 72 -5.04 10.57 -0.40
C ASP A 72 -5.14 11.41 0.88
N ARG A 73 -4.60 12.63 0.84
CA ARG A 73 -4.65 13.56 1.97
C ARG A 73 -6.08 13.88 2.42
N THR A 74 -7.05 13.89 1.49
CA THR A 74 -8.44 14.17 1.82
C THR A 74 -9.20 12.95 2.36
N ARG A 75 -8.57 11.76 2.34
CA ARG A 75 -9.14 10.46 2.75
C ARG A 75 -10.39 10.06 1.95
N LYS A 76 -10.61 10.68 0.80
CA LYS A 76 -11.75 10.40 -0.09
C LYS A 76 -11.40 9.34 -1.10
N LEU A 77 -10.18 9.35 -1.60
CA LEU A 77 -9.65 8.30 -2.45
C LEU A 77 -8.99 7.28 -1.53
N CYS A 78 -9.63 6.11 -1.39
CA CYS A 78 -9.15 5.05 -0.53
C CYS A 78 -9.09 3.73 -1.29
N ALA A 79 -7.96 3.02 -1.14
CA ALA A 79 -7.76 1.68 -1.66
C ALA A 79 -7.39 0.75 -0.50
N GLU A 80 -7.98 -0.43 -0.48
CA GLU A 80 -7.46 -1.53 0.33
C GLU A 80 -6.43 -2.28 -0.50
N VAL A 81 -5.26 -2.51 0.08
CA VAL A 81 -4.08 -3.01 -0.62
C VAL A 81 -3.44 -4.14 0.17
N MET A 82 -2.93 -5.12 -0.55
CA MET A 82 -2.09 -6.19 -0.02
C MET A 82 -0.89 -6.39 -0.94
N ILE A 83 0.31 -6.49 -0.36
CA ILE A 83 1.55 -6.66 -1.12
C ILE A 83 2.08 -8.07 -0.87
N SER A 84 2.42 -8.79 -1.94
CA SER A 84 3.01 -10.13 -1.90
C SER A 84 4.38 -10.13 -2.59
N LEU A 85 5.32 -10.94 -2.10
CA LEU A 85 6.59 -11.17 -2.76
C LEU A 85 6.46 -12.27 -3.82
N LEU A 86 6.93 -12.01 -5.03
CA LEU A 86 6.94 -12.96 -6.15
C LEU A 86 8.37 -13.45 -6.46
N PRO A 87 8.51 -14.57 -7.18
CA PRO A 87 9.81 -15.04 -7.66
C PRO A 87 10.56 -13.97 -8.47
N GLY A 88 11.88 -13.93 -8.30
CA GLY A 88 12.76 -13.00 -8.98
C GLY A 88 12.77 -11.58 -8.40
N GLY A 89 12.32 -11.39 -7.16
CA GLY A 89 12.30 -10.07 -6.50
C GLY A 89 11.22 -9.13 -7.04
N ARG A 90 10.21 -9.70 -7.70
CA ARG A 90 9.01 -8.98 -8.13
C ARG A 90 8.00 -8.91 -6.99
N TYR A 91 7.01 -8.04 -7.13
CA TYR A 91 5.93 -7.92 -6.17
C TYR A 91 4.58 -7.96 -6.89
N ALA A 92 3.58 -8.54 -6.22
CA ALA A 92 2.18 -8.37 -6.56
C ALA A 92 1.56 -7.37 -5.60
N VAL A 93 0.80 -6.42 -6.12
CA VAL A 93 -0.05 -5.50 -5.38
C VAL A 93 -1.47 -5.88 -5.70
N LYS A 94 -2.16 -6.52 -4.74
CA LYS A 94 -3.60 -6.70 -4.82
C LYS A 94 -4.27 -5.44 -4.30
N TYR A 95 -5.28 -4.96 -4.99
CA TYR A 95 -5.99 -3.76 -4.59
C TYR A 95 -7.47 -3.85 -4.92
N ARG A 96 -8.27 -3.13 -4.14
CA ARG A 96 -9.68 -2.88 -4.43
C ARG A 96 -10.08 -1.54 -3.83
N ARG A 97 -11.30 -1.10 -4.13
CA ARG A 97 -11.86 0.09 -3.48
C ARG A 97 -11.91 -0.12 -1.96
N GLY A 98 -11.31 0.80 -1.23
CA GLY A 98 -11.33 0.81 0.23
C GLY A 98 -12.30 1.86 0.75
N GLN A 99 -12.54 1.80 2.06
CA GLN A 99 -13.20 2.87 2.80
C GLN A 99 -12.30 3.28 3.95
N TRP A 100 -11.88 4.55 3.96
CA TRP A 100 -11.11 5.05 5.08
C TRP A 100 -12.03 5.14 6.31
N PRO A 101 -11.61 4.66 7.49
CA PRO A 101 -12.45 4.72 8.68
C PRO A 101 -12.82 6.18 9.00
N ILE A 102 -14.13 6.46 9.11
CA ILE A 102 -14.68 7.78 9.39
C ILE A 102 -14.99 7.86 10.90
N GLY A 103 -14.09 8.47 11.66
CA GLY A 103 -14.18 8.69 13.11
C GLY A 103 -12.82 8.46 13.77
N GLY A 104 -12.30 9.24 14.73
CA GLY A 104 -12.89 10.27 15.58
C GLY A 104 -12.35 10.10 17.01
N GLY A 105 -11.10 10.50 17.27
CA GLY A 105 -10.53 10.69 18.63
C GLY A 105 -9.86 9.49 19.31
N GLY A 106 -8.75 9.78 19.99
CA GLY A 106 -8.35 9.14 21.25
C GLY A 106 -7.49 7.88 21.18
N TRP A 107 -6.19 8.05 21.49
CA TRP A 107 -5.65 7.50 22.73
C TRP A 107 -4.96 8.62 23.49
#